data_AF-A0A0A9EE31-F1
#
_entry.id   AF-A0A0A9EE31-F1
#
_cell.length_a   1.000
_cell.length_b   1.000
_cell.length_c   1.000
_cell.angle_alpha   90.00
_cell.angle_beta   90.00
_cell.angle_gamma   90.00
#
_symmetry.space_group_name_H-M   'P 1'
#
loop_
_entity.id
_entity.type
_entity.pdbx_description
1 polymer ?
#
loop_
_entity_poly.entity_id
_entity_poly.type
_entity_poly.pdbx_seq_one_letter_code
_entity_poly.pdbx_strand_id
1 'polypeptide(L)'
;MAALQGLNHATWLGMERVILETDASNLAMGLHSNEMDRAELSVLFRETRDRMLTDFSSCDVSVCPRNCNQVTDCLAAYGVSLGSDDSDEPST
;
A
#
# COMPACT_ATOMS: atom_id res chain seq x y z
N MET A 1 -3.88 -2.68 -3.04
CA MET A 1 -2.84 -1.69 -2.67
C MET A 1 -1.90 -2.31 -1.65
N ALA A 2 -0.58 -2.20 -1.86
CA ALA A 2 0.43 -2.76 -0.96
C ALA A 2 0.42 -2.11 0.43
N ALA A 3 0.27 -0.77 0.51
CA ALA A 3 0.25 -0.04 1.78
C ALA A 3 -0.91 -0.47 2.70
N LEU A 4 -2.13 -0.55 2.19
CA LEU A 4 -3.29 -1.02 2.97
C LEU A 4 -3.07 -2.44 3.52
N GLN A 5 -2.50 -3.34 2.71
CA GLN A 5 -2.18 -4.69 3.16
C GLN A 5 -1.06 -4.72 4.20
N GLY A 6 -0.05 -3.87 4.05
CA GLY A 6 1.00 -3.68 5.06
C GLY A 6 0.42 -3.22 6.40
N LEU A 7 -0.52 -2.26 6.38
CA LEU A 7 -1.21 -1.81 7.59
C LEU A 7 -2.08 -2.93 8.19
N ASN A 8 -2.86 -3.65 7.40
CA ASN A 8 -3.63 -4.80 7.88
C ASN A 8 -2.75 -5.83 8.60
N HIS A 9 -1.56 -6.10 8.03
CA HIS A 9 -0.61 -7.03 8.62
C HIS A 9 0.03 -6.48 9.90
N ALA A 10 0.36 -5.19 9.94
CA ALA A 10 0.85 -4.53 11.15
C ALA A 10 -0.18 -4.58 12.29
N THR A 11 -1.47 -4.36 11.99
CA THR A 11 -2.56 -4.54 12.95
C THR A 11 -2.61 -5.98 13.46
N TRP A 12 -2.51 -6.96 12.56
CA TRP A 12 -2.50 -8.39 12.93
C TRP A 12 -1.33 -8.76 13.86
N LEU A 13 -0.17 -8.11 13.68
CA LEU A 13 0.99 -8.26 14.55
C LEU A 13 0.85 -7.52 15.89
N GLY A 14 -0.24 -6.79 16.13
CA GLY A 14 -0.45 -6.00 17.35
C GLY A 14 0.43 -4.75 17.42
N MET A 15 0.88 -4.23 16.29
CA MET A 15 1.65 -2.97 16.26
C MET A 15 0.73 -1.79 16.51
N GLU A 16 1.09 -0.92 17.45
CA GLU A 16 0.31 0.29 17.75
C GLU A 16 0.90 1.55 17.11
N ARG A 17 2.22 1.55 16.83
CA ARG A 17 2.95 2.70 16.30
C ARG A 17 3.72 2.32 15.05
N VAL A 18 3.40 2.93 13.92
CA VAL A 18 3.91 2.54 12.60
C VAL A 18 4.41 3.75 11.82
N ILE A 19 5.52 3.57 11.09
CA ILE A 19 5.95 4.49 10.03
C ILE A 19 5.78 3.74 8.71
N LEU A 20 4.88 4.23 7.87
CA LEU A 20 4.67 3.72 6.52
C LEU A 20 5.67 4.40 5.57
N GLU A 21 6.73 3.67 5.22
CA GLU A 21 7.69 4.12 4.21
C GLU A 21 7.20 3.75 2.80
N THR A 22 7.27 4.72 1.88
CA THR A 22 6.89 4.52 0.48
C THR A 22 7.70 5.41 -0.46
N ASP A 23 8.01 4.93 -1.66
CA ASP A 23 8.58 5.73 -2.74
C ASP A 23 7.50 6.38 -3.64
N ALA A 24 6.22 6.05 -3.41
CA ALA A 24 5.09 6.57 -4.14
C ALA A 24 4.64 7.92 -3.55
N SER A 25 5.13 9.02 -4.12
CA SER A 25 4.82 10.38 -3.65
C SER A 25 3.33 10.73 -3.73
N ASN A 26 2.62 10.22 -4.75
CA ASN A 26 1.18 10.36 -4.87
C ASN A 26 0.46 9.63 -3.72
N LEU A 27 0.88 8.43 -3.35
CA LEU A 27 0.33 7.72 -2.20
C LEU A 27 0.52 8.56 -0.93
N ALA A 28 1.75 9.02 -0.66
CA ALA A 28 2.01 9.84 0.52
C ALA A 28 1.16 11.12 0.56
N MET A 29 1.01 11.81 -0.58
CA MET A 29 0.14 12.99 -0.70
C MET A 29 -1.32 12.63 -0.41
N GLY A 30 -1.82 11.53 -0.97
CA GLY A 30 -3.15 11.02 -0.73
C GLY A 30 -3.39 10.56 0.71
N LEU A 31 -2.36 10.20 1.47
CA LEU A 31 -2.50 9.84 2.88
C LEU A 31 -2.39 11.05 3.83
N HIS A 32 -1.65 12.09 3.42
CA HIS A 32 -1.49 13.33 4.20
C HIS A 32 -2.58 14.37 3.97
N SER A 33 -3.31 14.30 2.85
CA SER A 33 -4.30 15.31 2.49
C SER A 33 -5.52 14.75 1.76
N ASN A 34 -6.52 15.61 1.58
CA ASN A 34 -7.73 15.30 0.79
C ASN A 34 -7.59 15.73 -0.69
N GLU A 35 -6.41 16.16 -1.14
CA GLU A 35 -6.20 16.64 -2.51
C GLU A 35 -6.50 15.57 -3.56
N MET A 36 -6.31 14.30 -3.19
CA MET A 36 -6.54 13.14 -4.06
C MET A 36 -7.90 12.48 -3.85
N ASP A 37 -8.81 13.09 -3.08
CA ASP A 37 -10.16 12.55 -2.82
C ASP A 37 -11.09 12.60 -4.03
N ARG A 38 -10.68 13.29 -5.11
CA ARG A 38 -11.37 13.29 -6.41
C ARG A 38 -10.65 12.45 -7.47
N ALA A 39 -9.52 11.85 -7.14
CA ALA A 39 -8.78 10.98 -8.05
C ALA A 39 -9.49 9.63 -8.21
N GLU A 40 -9.15 8.90 -9.27
CA GLU A 40 -9.65 7.55 -9.53
C GLU A 40 -9.43 6.59 -8.36
N LEU A 41 -8.31 6.76 -7.64
CA LEU A 41 -7.94 5.94 -6.47
C LEU A 41 -8.38 6.52 -5.12
N SER A 42 -9.24 7.55 -5.12
CA SER A 42 -9.70 8.27 -3.92
C SER A 42 -10.24 7.37 -2.81
N VAL A 43 -11.04 6.36 -3.16
CA VAL A 43 -11.61 5.41 -2.20
C VAL A 43 -10.51 4.70 -1.40
N LEU A 44 -9.43 4.32 -2.07
CA LEU A 44 -8.34 3.59 -1.45
C LEU A 44 -7.49 4.48 -0.55
N PHE A 45 -7.29 5.76 -0.91
CA PHE A 45 -6.65 6.72 -0.01
C PHE A 45 -7.48 6.92 1.25
N ARG A 46 -8.80 7.07 1.10
CA ARG A 46 -9.72 7.23 2.25
C ARG A 46 -9.71 6.02 3.16
N GLU A 47 -9.79 4.81 2.59
CA GLU A 47 -9.73 3.57 3.37
C GLU A 47 -8.39 3.41 4.10
N THR A 48 -7.28 3.73 3.43
CA THR A 48 -5.96 3.65 4.05
C THR A 48 -5.81 4.68 5.17
N ARG A 49 -6.30 5.92 4.98
CA ARG A 49 -6.29 6.94 6.05
C ARG A 49 -7.18 6.54 7.23
N ASP A 50 -8.36 5.98 6.96
CA ASP A 50 -9.25 5.49 8.01
C ASP A 50 -8.55 4.43 8.86
N ARG A 51 -7.91 3.46 8.19
CA ARG A 51 -7.11 2.43 8.84
C ARG A 51 -5.98 2.99 9.70
N MET A 52 -5.26 3.99 9.20
CA MET A 52 -4.18 4.65 9.95
C MET A 52 -4.68 5.29 11.24
N LEU A 53 -5.90 5.82 11.24
CA LEU A 53 -6.52 6.52 12.37
C LEU A 53 -7.20 5.56 13.36
N THR A 54 -7.79 4.46 12.88
CA THR A 54 -8.57 3.55 13.73
C THR A 54 -7.72 2.49 14.42
N ASP A 55 -6.70 1.98 13.73
CA ASP A 55 -6.00 0.77 14.18
C ASP A 55 -4.68 1.06 14.91
N PHE A 56 -4.16 2.30 14.81
CA PHE A 56 -2.86 2.69 15.35
C PHE A 56 -2.99 3.90 16.28
N SER A 57 -2.20 3.90 17.36
CA SER A 57 -2.07 5.07 18.24
C SER A 57 -1.22 6.17 17.59
N SER A 58 -0.35 5.80 16.64
CA SER A 58 0.43 6.72 15.82
C SER A 58 0.78 6.03 14.50
N CYS A 59 0.44 6.67 13.40
CA CYS A 59 0.83 6.23 12.07
C CYS A 59 1.31 7.42 11.24
N ASP A 60 2.59 7.43 10.90
CA ASP A 60 3.22 8.46 10.08
C ASP A 60 3.57 7.90 8.69
N VAL A 61 3.59 8.76 7.68
CA VAL A 61 3.97 8.38 6.30
C VAL A 61 5.23 9.12 5.90
N SER A 62 6.24 8.36 5.48
CA SER A 62 7.55 8.88 5.06
C SER A 62 7.82 8.51 3.61
N VAL A 63 8.20 9.52 2.80
CA VAL A 63 8.63 9.27 1.42
C VAL A 63 10.12 8.95 1.42
N CYS A 64 10.47 7.75 0.96
CA CYS A 64 11.86 7.31 0.81
C CYS A 64 12.21 7.12 -0.68
N PRO A 65 13.49 7.25 -1.09
CA PRO A 65 13.86 6.97 -2.47
C PRO A 65 13.69 5.46 -2.76
N ARG A 66 13.39 5.12 -4.02
CA ARG A 66 13.09 3.74 -4.45
C ARG A 66 14.17 2.72 -4.08
N ASN A 67 15.42 3.14 -3.98
CA ASN A 67 16.52 2.29 -3.51
C ASN A 67 16.34 1.79 -2.06
N CYS A 68 15.60 2.51 -1.21
CA CYS A 68 15.23 2.10 0.14
C CYS A 68 14.02 1.16 0.16
N ASN A 69 13.22 1.13 -0.91
CA ASN A 69 11.98 0.34 -1.00
C ASN A 69 12.12 -0.91 -1.90
N GLN A 70 13.35 -1.35 -2.19
CA GLN A 70 13.62 -2.46 -3.12
C GLN A 70 12.91 -3.77 -2.76
N VAL A 71 12.79 -4.08 -1.47
CA VAL A 71 12.09 -5.30 -1.03
C VAL A 71 10.61 -5.26 -1.40
N THR A 72 9.96 -4.10 -1.21
CA THR A 72 8.56 -3.89 -1.57
C THR A 72 8.36 -3.94 -3.08
N ASP A 73 9.28 -3.34 -3.85
CA ASP A 73 9.25 -3.40 -5.32
C ASP A 73 9.42 -4.84 -5.83
N CYS A 74 10.37 -5.60 -5.29
CA CYS A 74 10.55 -7.00 -5.63
C CYS A 74 9.31 -7.83 -5.29
N LEU A 75 8.69 -7.58 -4.14
CA LEU A 75 7.48 -8.29 -3.73
C LEU A 75 6.28 -7.94 -4.61
N ALA A 76 6.13 -6.68 -5.00
CA ALA A 76 5.10 -6.24 -5.93
C ALA A 76 5.29 -6.85 -7.32
N ALA A 77 6.53 -6.86 -7.84
CA ALA A 77 6.85 -7.48 -9.13
C ALA A 77 6.59 -8.99 -9.13
N TYR A 78 6.96 -9.69 -8.05
CA TYR A 78 6.68 -11.11 -7.88
C TYR A 78 5.17 -11.40 -7.86
N GLY A 79 4.39 -10.57 -7.15
CA GLY A 79 2.93 -10.69 -7.13
C GLY A 79 2.30 -10.55 -8.52
N VAL A 80 2.84 -9.67 -9.37
CA VAL A 80 2.38 -9.54 -10.76
C VAL A 80 2.70 -10.79 -11.58
N SER A 81 3.91 -11.37 -11.44
CA SER A 81 4.29 -12.57 -12.20
C SER A 81 3.48 -13.81 -11.84
N LEU A 82 2.93 -13.89 -10.62
CA LEU A 82 2.11 -15.03 -10.20
C LEU A 82 0.67 -14.95 -10.75
N GLY A 83 0.20 -13.75 -11.11
CA GLY A 83 -1.13 -13.55 -11.67
C GLY A 83 -1.24 -13.76 -13.19
N SER A 84 -0.12 -14.10 -13.86
CA SER A 84 -0.04 -14.22 -15.32
C SER A 84 -0.05 -15.66 -15.85
N ASP A 85 -0.18 -16.68 -15.00
CA ASP A 85 -0.06 -18.10 -15.37
C ASP A 85 -1.40 -18.83 -15.68
N ASP A 86 -2.51 -18.11 -15.87
CA ASP A 86 -3.80 -18.71 -16.27
C ASP A 86 -4.16 -18.35 -17.72
N SER A 87 -3.58 -19.05 -18.70
CA SER A 87 -4.12 -19.18 -20.07
C SER A 87 -3.38 -20.27 -20.88
N ASP A 88 -3.60 -21.54 -20.56
CA ASP A 88 -3.39 -22.63 -21.51
C ASP A 88 -4.49 -23.71 -21.31
N GLU A 89 -5.70 -23.40 -21.75
CA GLU A 89 -6.74 -24.41 -22.03
C GLU A 89 -6.64 -24.79 -23.52
N PRO A 90 -6.32 -26.05 -23.88
CA PRO A 90 -6.20 -26.47 -25.26
C PRO A 90 -7.59 -26.70 -25.85
N SER A 91 -7.94 -25.92 -26.87
CA SER A 91 -9.16 -26.10 -27.65
C SER A 91 -9.15 -27.46 -28.38
N THR A 92 -10.09 -28.32 -28.03
CA THR A 92 -10.49 -29.50 -28.83
C THR A 92 -11.81 -29.20 -29.53
#